data_AF-A0A6P1MAN2-F1
#
_entry.id   AF-A0A6P1MAN2-F1
#
_cell.length_a   1.000
_cell.length_b   1.000
_cell.length_c   1.000
_cell.angle_alpha   90.00
_cell.angle_beta   90.00
_cell.angle_gamma   90.00
#
_symmetry.space_group_name_H-M   'P 1'
#
loop_
_entity.id
_entity.type
_entity.pdbx_description
1 polymer ?
#
loop_
_entity_poly.entity_id
_entity_poly.type
_entity_poly.pdbx_seq_one_letter_code
_entity_poly.pdbx_strand_id
1 'polypeptide(L)' 'MEKLIKQAAPAAPSYSGGAAGATGYEHVVQRGETLSAIAKAYNVTAKAIIEANKIKNPNRLSVGQKLFIPE' A
#
# COMPACT_ATOMS: atom_id res chain seq x y z
N MET A 1 2.84 -28.53 -4.90
CA MET A 1 1.66 -27.68 -4.67
C MET A 1 2.19 -26.42 -3.99
N GLU A 2 2.66 -25.47 -4.79
CA GLU A 2 1.89 -24.25 -5.16
C GLU A 2 1.98 -23.21 -4.03
N LYS A 3 2.54 -22.01 -4.18
CA LYS A 3 2.96 -21.22 -5.33
C LYS A 3 4.08 -20.27 -4.87
N LEU A 4 5.12 -20.12 -5.69
CA LEU A 4 5.88 -18.87 -5.72
C LEU A 4 4.89 -17.73 -5.98
N ILE A 5 4.71 -16.84 -5.02
CA ILE A 5 4.29 -15.46 -5.31
C ILE A 5 5.47 -14.56 -5.00
N LYS A 6 6.29 -14.34 -6.03
CA LYS A 6 7.06 -13.11 -6.15
C LYS A 6 6.06 -11.97 -5.99
N GLN A 7 6.07 -11.29 -4.86
CA GLN A 7 5.58 -9.91 -4.84
C GLN A 7 6.64 -9.10 -5.57
N ALA A 8 6.50 -9.07 -6.89
CA ALA A 8 7.10 -8.04 -7.70
C ALA A 8 6.53 -6.72 -7.16
N ALA A 9 7.40 -5.83 -6.69
CA ALA A 9 7.07 -4.41 -6.63
C ALA A 9 6.56 -4.05 -8.03
N PRO A 10 5.28 -3.70 -8.20
CA PRO A 10 4.83 -3.26 -9.51
C PRO A 10 5.54 -1.95 -9.79
N ALA A 11 6.25 -1.88 -10.94
CA ALA A 11 6.52 -0.61 -11.61
C ALA A 11 5.16 0.05 -11.79
N ALA A 12 4.84 0.96 -10.89
CA ALA A 12 3.47 1.34 -10.69
C ALA A 12 3.08 2.33 -11.79
N PRO A 13 2.01 2.07 -12.56
CA PRO A 13 1.51 3.04 -13.52
C PRO A 13 0.99 4.24 -12.74
N SER A 14 1.58 5.40 -12.99
CA SER A 14 1.16 6.68 -12.43
C SER A 14 -0.24 7.01 -12.96
N TYR A 15 -1.26 6.90 -12.12
CA TYR A 15 -2.60 7.34 -12.46
C TYR A 15 -2.77 8.80 -12.06
N SER A 16 -2.87 9.68 -13.06
CA SER A 16 -3.25 11.09 -12.91
C SER A 16 -4.78 11.22 -12.80
N GLY A 17 -5.32 10.84 -11.65
CA GLY A 17 -6.75 11.00 -11.32
C GLY A 17 -7.00 12.28 -10.52
N GLY A 18 -7.43 13.34 -11.18
CA GLY A 18 -7.62 14.66 -10.58
C GLY A 18 -8.71 14.74 -9.50
N ALA A 19 -8.30 15.14 -8.30
CA ALA A 19 -8.91 16.18 -7.47
C ALA A 19 -7.97 16.40 -6.25
N ALA A 20 -7.29 17.54 -6.21
CA ALA A 20 -6.35 17.96 -5.16
C ALA A 20 -5.08 17.10 -4.97
N GLY A 21 -4.23 17.04 -6.01
CA GLY A 21 -2.77 17.04 -5.91
C GLY A 21 -2.03 15.86 -5.24
N ALA A 22 -2.71 14.88 -4.66
CA ALA A 22 -2.07 13.70 -4.08
C ALA A 22 -2.07 12.57 -5.11
N THR A 23 -0.95 12.41 -5.81
CA THR A 23 -0.69 11.20 -6.60
C THR A 23 -0.45 10.02 -5.64
N GLY A 24 -0.74 8.80 -6.07
CA GLY A 24 -0.70 7.64 -5.18
C GLY A 24 -1.09 6.33 -5.86
N TYR A 25 -0.84 5.24 -5.15
CA TYR A 25 -1.11 3.88 -5.60
C TYR A 25 -2.16 3.20 -4.72
N GLU A 26 -3.07 2.44 -5.32
CA GLU A 26 -3.91 1.52 -4.56
C GLU A 26 -3.21 0.16 -4.41
N HIS A 27 -3.05 -0.26 -3.15
CA HIS A 27 -2.44 -1.54 -2.79
C HIS A 27 -3.44 -2.39 -2.01
N VAL A 28 -3.58 -3.68 -2.37
CA VAL A 28 -4.41 -4.63 -1.64
C VAL A 28 -3.54 -5.50 -0.76
N VAL A 29 -3.70 -5.38 0.55
CA VAL A 29 -2.90 -6.10 1.55
C VAL A 29 -3.07 -7.61 1.36
N GLN A 30 -1.95 -8.32 1.18
CA GLN A 30 -1.94 -9.77 1.12
C GLN A 30 -1.61 -10.39 2.49
N ARG A 31 -1.90 -11.69 2.63
CA ARG A 31 -1.65 -12.42 3.87
C ARG A 31 -0.15 -12.44 4.17
N GLY A 32 0.22 -11.90 5.33
CA GLY A 32 1.62 -11.83 5.78
C GLY A 32 2.31 -10.50 5.45
N GLU A 33 1.66 -9.59 4.72
CA GLU A 33 2.18 -8.24 4.56
C GLU A 33 1.99 -7.40 5.82
N THR A 34 2.96 -6.53 6.07
CA THR A 34 2.91 -5.55 7.15
C THR A 34 2.95 -4.16 6.56
N LEU A 35 2.38 -3.20 7.27
CA LEU A 35 2.38 -1.80 6.83
C LEU A 35 3.81 -1.28 6.60
N SER A 36 4.78 -1.73 7.42
CA SER A 36 6.20 -1.40 7.25
C SER A 36 6.82 -1.99 5.98
N ALA A 37 6.44 -3.21 5.60
CA ALA A 37 6.93 -3.83 4.35
C ALA A 37 6.35 -3.13 3.12
N ILE A 38 5.06 -2.82 3.15
CA ILE A 38 4.37 -2.06 2.10
C ILE A 38 4.99 -0.66 1.98
N ALA A 39 5.13 0.06 3.09
CA ALA A 39 5.75 1.38 3.10
C ALA A 39 7.15 1.39 2.46
N LYS A 40 7.99 0.40 2.81
CA LYS A 40 9.31 0.23 2.20
C LYS A 40 9.24 -0.09 0.71
N ALA A 41 8.31 -0.94 0.29
CA ALA A 41 8.13 -1.33 -1.11
C ALA A 41 7.76 -0.13 -1.99
N TYR A 42 6.96 0.80 -1.48
CA TYR A 42 6.56 2.02 -2.18
C TYR A 42 7.45 3.23 -1.89
N ASN A 43 8.53 3.07 -1.11
CA ASN A 43 9.43 4.15 -0.67
C ASN A 43 8.73 5.29 0.08
N VAL A 44 7.65 5.00 0.79
CA VAL A 44 6.87 5.98 1.54
C VAL A 44 6.98 5.72 3.04
N THR A 45 6.49 6.67 3.84
CA THR A 45 6.42 6.45 5.29
C THR A 45 5.14 5.71 5.68
N ALA A 46 5.27 4.81 6.64
CA ALA A 46 4.14 4.18 7.31
C ALA A 46 3.10 5.22 7.79
N LYS A 47 3.57 6.36 8.29
CA LYS A 47 2.74 7.46 8.75
C LYS A 47 1.89 8.07 7.62
N ALA A 48 2.47 8.32 6.44
CA ALA A 48 1.73 8.84 5.31
C ALA A 48 0.60 7.89 4.87
N ILE A 49 0.87 6.58 4.84
CA ILE A 49 -0.17 5.57 4.56
C ILE A 49 -1.27 5.59 5.62
N ILE A 50 -0.89 5.68 6.91
CA ILE A 50 -1.84 5.74 8.03
C ILE A 50 -2.73 6.97 7.93
N GLU A 51 -2.16 8.14 7.64
CA GLU A 51 -2.88 9.40 7.51
C GLU A 51 -3.81 9.39 6.29
N ALA A 52 -3.33 8.91 5.15
CA ALA A 52 -4.12 8.82 3.93
C ALA A 52 -5.31 7.85 4.03
N ASN A 53 -5.14 6.72 4.74
CA ASN A 53 -6.17 5.69 4.91
C ASN A 53 -6.93 5.77 6.24
N LYS A 54 -6.58 6.72 7.11
CA LYS A 54 -7.11 6.85 8.48
C LYS A 54 -7.04 5.54 9.28
N ILE A 55 -5.91 4.83 9.17
CA ILE A 55 -5.72 3.52 9.82
C ILE A 55 -5.56 3.73 11.32
N LYS A 56 -6.52 3.20 12.10
CA LYS A 56 -6.44 3.28 13.57
C LYS A 56 -5.32 2.41 14.14
N ASN A 57 -5.11 1.22 13.58
CA ASN A 57 -4.12 0.25 14.06
C ASN A 57 -3.23 -0.26 12.91
N PRO A 58 -2.03 0.31 12.71
CA PRO A 58 -1.12 -0.11 11.65
C PRO A 58 -0.61 -1.55 11.80
N ASN A 59 -0.66 -2.11 13.01
CA ASN A 59 -0.29 -3.51 13.30
C ASN A 59 -1.43 -4.51 13.02
N ARG A 60 -2.65 -4.04 12.74
CA ARG A 60 -3.81 -4.90 12.41
C ARG A 60 -4.33 -4.56 11.03
N LEU A 61 -3.58 -4.96 10.01
CA LEU A 61 -4.07 -4.95 8.63
C LEU A 61 -4.90 -6.21 8.37
N SER A 62 -6.03 -6.05 7.70
CA SER A 62 -6.83 -7.19 7.24
C SER A 62 -6.38 -7.62 5.85
N VAL A 63 -6.29 -8.93 5.62
CA VAL A 63 -6.01 -9.46 4.28
C VAL A 63 -7.16 -9.08 3.35
N GLY A 64 -6.85 -8.55 2.16
CA GLY A 64 -7.81 -8.01 1.21
C GLY A 64 -8.20 -6.55 1.46
N GLN A 65 -7.62 -5.89 2.48
CA GLN A 65 -7.83 -4.48 2.73
C GLN A 65 -7.17 -3.63 1.63
N LYS A 66 -7.93 -2.69 1.07
CA LYS A 66 -7.40 -1.69 0.14
C LYS A 66 -6.74 -0.56 0.91
N LEU A 67 -5.52 -0.21 0.53
CA LEU A 67 -4.74 0.88 1.08
C LEU A 67 -4.34 1.84 -0.05
N PHE A 68 -4.60 3.12 0.15
CA PHE A 68 -4.09 4.20 -0.66
C PHE A 68 -2.68 4.59 -0.19
N ILE A 69 -1.71 4.48 -1.08
CA ILE A 69 -0.31 4.77 -0.81
C ILE A 69 0.01 6.11 -1.48
N PRO A 70 0.12 7.23 -0.74
CA PRO A 70 0.52 8.51 -1.31
C PRO A 70 2.00 8.45 -1.73
N GLU A 71 2.37 9.08 -2.85
CA GLU A 71 3.79 9.18 -3.31
C GLU A 71 4.58 10.27 -2.55
#